data_AF-A0A2I1G5C8-F1
#
_entry.id   AF-A0A2I1G5C8-F1
#
_cell.length_a   1.000
_cell.length_b   1.000
_cell.length_c   1.000
_cell.angle_alpha   90.00
_cell.angle_beta   90.00
_cell.angle_gamma   90.00
#
_symmetry.space_group_name_H-M   'P 1'
#
loop_
_entity.id
_entity.type
_entity.pdbx_description
1 polymer ?
#
loop_
_entity_poly.entity_id
_entity_poly.type
_entity_poly.pdbx_seq_one_letter_code
_entity_poly.pdbx_strand_id
1 'polypeptide(L)'
;MDLTKGLLRDICKLYYESDDYNVCITVGGEDEGIETETFKAHSVILRSRSKYFQNVLSNKNDEVKKDGEFFLLKKPNIYPDVFRLILKYIYTGTCNLKESDMQDMYVPLLLAAGELSLLDLVKYIQLHIIANEQSWLHENIIHVFHIVTHSTTFSLLANHCSELICEIPSLLFSTPSFTRLEKLSLLTIIKRDNLCLDEIDIWNYLLHWAINQYPLLNSCTDISDTSSWTKKDFIELENILKDFLPFIRFFQIPGDQLYEFVWPFKKILPKQLKSQLIKFHMIPNSELPSCDSNFNLSLRVPKYKIDSLYISARHAGILRSWMNKGSKSEIKKKDVVEFKLLLRGSKDGMDVKTFHKLCDNKGPTLVLIKILENNHDDGDESNDNSNHIINKRHTIGDVSENLKNNKSDNFKVRRFSTSNIINNTTITSGDTSIVIGGYNPLDWSSSDTYKQTNDSFIFSFTNPLICDSNEYILSRVQNSQYAIRDMSCKYNNLGFGHDLWWFSGSCTQQYYGKRILPITYAGTFVMEDYEVFQVIYSNGKSKENFEEEILEESESVSGGEVKGEMKSAANESNVSNERDGSILNIGSDDKSDDSFGEVIIL
;
A
#
# COMPACT_ATOMS: atom_id res chain seq x y z
N MET A 1 -12.92 -42.91 -26.09
CA MET A 1 -13.97 -41.90 -26.27
C MET A 1 -14.11 -41.20 -24.94
N ASP A 2 -13.71 -39.94 -24.86
CA ASP A 2 -13.90 -39.14 -23.65
C ASP A 2 -15.26 -38.44 -23.74
N LEU A 3 -16.20 -38.86 -22.87
CA LEU A 3 -17.57 -38.33 -22.82
C LEU A 3 -17.80 -37.42 -21.61
N THR A 4 -16.73 -37.04 -20.89
CA THR A 4 -16.81 -36.29 -19.62
C THR A 4 -17.52 -34.94 -19.79
N LYS A 5 -17.27 -34.24 -20.91
CA LYS A 5 -17.98 -32.98 -21.24
C LYS A 5 -19.49 -33.19 -21.45
N GLY A 6 -19.88 -34.32 -22.05
CA GLY A 6 -21.28 -34.67 -22.24
C GLY A 6 -21.98 -34.93 -20.91
N LEU A 7 -21.37 -35.75 -20.05
CA LEU A 7 -21.85 -36.01 -18.70
C LEU A 7 -21.98 -34.72 -17.88
N LEU A 8 -20.96 -33.86 -17.89
CA LEU A 8 -20.99 -32.59 -17.17
C LEU A 8 -22.14 -31.70 -17.66
N ARG A 9 -22.33 -31.58 -18.98
CA ARG A 9 -23.44 -30.81 -19.56
C ARG A 9 -24.79 -31.34 -19.11
N ASP A 10 -24.97 -32.66 -19.06
CA ASP A 10 -26.24 -33.26 -18.67
C ASP A 10 -26.51 -33.11 -17.16
N ILE A 11 -25.48 -33.16 -16.31
CA ILE A 11 -25.60 -32.79 -14.88
C ILE A 11 -25.89 -31.29 -14.71
N CYS A 12 -25.27 -30.42 -15.51
CA CYS A 12 -25.50 -28.96 -15.46
C CYS A 12 -26.96 -28.59 -15.74
N LYS A 13 -27.65 -29.35 -16.61
CA LYS A 13 -29.07 -29.10 -16.91
C LYS A 13 -29.97 -29.18 -15.68
N LEU A 14 -29.62 -30.01 -14.69
CA LEU A 14 -30.36 -30.16 -13.44
C LEU A 14 -30.43 -28.88 -12.59
N TYR A 15 -29.57 -27.89 -12.88
CA TYR A 15 -29.69 -26.55 -12.29
C TYR A 15 -30.91 -25.78 -12.83
N TYR A 16 -31.22 -25.95 -14.12
CA TYR A 16 -32.33 -25.26 -14.80
C TYR A 16 -33.63 -26.07 -14.74
N GLU A 17 -33.51 -27.38 -14.88
CA GLU A 17 -34.58 -28.36 -14.84
C GLU A 17 -34.47 -29.09 -13.50
N SER A 18 -35.10 -28.55 -12.45
CA SER A 18 -34.98 -29.07 -11.08
C SER A 18 -35.81 -30.35 -10.85
N ASP A 19 -35.87 -31.25 -11.82
CA ASP A 19 -36.58 -32.53 -11.71
C ASP A 19 -35.86 -33.45 -10.72
N ASP A 20 -36.59 -34.27 -9.96
CA ASP A 20 -36.04 -35.17 -8.92
C ASP A 20 -35.25 -34.48 -7.77
N TYR A 21 -35.48 -33.19 -7.54
CA TYR A 21 -34.92 -32.49 -6.39
C TYR A 21 -35.36 -33.15 -5.08
N ASN A 22 -34.46 -33.19 -4.09
CA ASN A 22 -34.76 -33.71 -2.74
C ASN A 22 -34.27 -32.80 -1.60
N VAL A 23 -33.81 -31.60 -1.93
CA VAL A 23 -33.41 -30.57 -0.98
C VAL A 23 -34.10 -29.26 -1.33
N CYS A 24 -34.69 -28.59 -0.33
CA CYS A 24 -35.17 -27.22 -0.41
C CYS A 24 -34.36 -26.35 0.54
N ILE A 25 -33.74 -25.29 0.01
CA ILE A 25 -32.92 -24.36 0.78
C ILE A 25 -33.58 -22.99 0.73
N THR A 26 -34.12 -22.54 1.85
CA THR A 26 -34.66 -21.18 2.00
C THR A 26 -33.55 -20.25 2.46
N VAL A 27 -33.31 -19.19 1.70
CA VAL A 27 -32.28 -18.18 1.97
C VAL A 27 -32.90 -16.79 2.10
N GLY A 28 -32.16 -15.85 2.69
CA GLY A 28 -32.62 -14.49 2.96
C GLY A 28 -33.52 -14.36 4.20
N GLY A 29 -33.87 -13.12 4.54
CA GLY A 29 -34.77 -12.80 5.66
C GLY A 29 -34.09 -12.57 7.02
N GLU A 30 -32.75 -12.46 7.09
CA GLU A 30 -32.06 -11.94 8.28
C GLU A 30 -32.15 -10.41 8.38
N ASP A 31 -31.93 -9.70 7.27
CA ASP A 31 -31.99 -8.24 7.22
C ASP A 31 -33.39 -7.73 6.84
N GLU A 32 -33.80 -6.60 7.44
CA GLU A 32 -35.07 -5.95 7.12
C GLU A 32 -35.14 -5.53 5.64
N GLY A 33 -36.20 -5.93 4.95
CA GLY A 33 -36.44 -5.59 3.54
C GLY A 33 -35.89 -6.59 2.53
N ILE A 34 -35.18 -7.64 2.97
CA ILE A 34 -34.71 -8.71 2.08
C ILE A 34 -35.72 -9.84 2.04
N GLU A 35 -36.28 -10.11 0.86
CA GLU A 35 -37.21 -11.22 0.65
C GLU A 35 -36.53 -12.59 0.80
N THR A 36 -37.28 -13.57 1.30
CA THR A 36 -36.83 -14.95 1.36
C THR A 36 -37.09 -15.66 0.03
N GLU A 37 -36.11 -16.41 -0.47
CA GLU A 37 -36.29 -17.26 -1.66
C GLU A 37 -35.99 -18.73 -1.31
N THR A 38 -36.73 -19.66 -1.89
CA THR A 38 -36.50 -21.10 -1.69
C THR A 38 -36.00 -21.75 -2.98
N PHE A 39 -34.81 -22.35 -2.88
CA PHE A 39 -34.13 -23.03 -3.98
C PHE A 39 -34.30 -24.54 -3.89
N LYS A 40 -34.54 -25.17 -5.04
CA LYS A 40 -34.61 -26.63 -5.17
C LYS A 40 -33.26 -27.19 -5.60
N ALA A 41 -32.81 -28.28 -4.99
CA ALA A 41 -31.50 -28.86 -5.27
C ALA A 41 -31.43 -30.38 -5.01
N HIS A 42 -30.33 -30.98 -5.47
CA HIS A 42 -30.04 -32.41 -5.36
C HIS A 42 -28.96 -32.66 -4.29
N SER A 43 -29.30 -33.43 -3.27
CA SER A 43 -28.39 -33.74 -2.16
C SER A 43 -27.08 -34.39 -2.62
N VAL A 44 -27.10 -35.25 -3.65
CA VAL A 44 -25.89 -35.90 -4.17
C VAL A 44 -24.90 -34.89 -4.76
N ILE A 45 -25.39 -33.88 -5.47
CA ILE A 45 -24.56 -32.82 -6.07
C ILE A 45 -24.03 -31.91 -4.95
N LEU A 46 -24.89 -31.45 -4.04
CA LEU A 46 -24.49 -30.60 -2.92
C LEU A 46 -23.39 -31.28 -2.06
N ARG A 47 -23.59 -32.55 -1.68
CA ARG A 47 -22.66 -33.31 -0.82
C ARG A 47 -21.34 -33.65 -1.49
N SER A 48 -21.30 -33.72 -2.82
CA SER A 48 -20.05 -33.99 -3.57
C SER A 48 -19.21 -32.72 -3.76
N ARG A 49 -19.84 -31.55 -3.80
CA ARG A 49 -19.17 -30.26 -4.08
C ARG A 49 -18.86 -29.43 -2.84
N SER A 50 -19.50 -29.71 -1.71
CA SER A 50 -19.37 -28.93 -0.48
C SER A 50 -19.26 -29.82 0.74
N LYS A 51 -18.22 -29.59 1.54
CA LYS A 51 -18.04 -30.28 2.83
C LYS A 51 -19.14 -29.92 3.83
N TYR A 52 -19.60 -28.67 3.81
CA TYR A 52 -20.72 -28.21 4.60
C TYR A 52 -21.97 -29.05 4.31
N PHE A 53 -22.40 -29.12 3.04
CA PHE A 53 -23.58 -29.90 2.67
C PHE A 53 -23.37 -31.40 2.88
N GLN A 54 -22.15 -31.92 2.71
CA GLN A 54 -21.82 -33.31 3.04
C GLN A 54 -22.13 -33.64 4.50
N ASN A 55 -21.77 -32.75 5.42
CA ASN A 55 -21.97 -32.92 6.85
C ASN A 55 -23.43 -32.68 7.26
N VAL A 56 -24.02 -31.59 6.76
CA VAL A 56 -25.37 -31.16 7.12
C VAL A 56 -26.44 -32.12 6.60
N LEU A 57 -26.33 -32.59 5.36
CA LEU A 57 -27.27 -33.57 4.79
C LEU A 57 -26.96 -35.02 5.20
N SER A 58 -26.08 -35.23 6.19
CA SER A 58 -25.88 -36.55 6.80
C SER A 58 -27.01 -36.84 7.81
N ASN A 59 -27.36 -38.12 8.01
CA ASN A 59 -28.52 -38.56 8.81
C ASN A 59 -28.49 -38.20 10.32
N LYS A 60 -27.61 -37.30 10.78
CA LYS A 60 -27.36 -37.02 12.20
C LYS A 60 -27.31 -35.52 12.56
N ASN A 61 -27.78 -34.62 11.69
CA ASN A 61 -27.73 -33.17 11.94
C ASN A 61 -29.12 -32.58 12.25
N ASP A 62 -29.21 -31.81 13.33
CA ASP A 62 -30.43 -31.13 13.80
C ASP A 62 -30.77 -29.87 12.98
N GLU A 63 -29.82 -29.33 12.20
CA GLU A 63 -30.03 -28.16 11.33
C GLU A 63 -30.96 -28.46 10.15
N VAL A 64 -31.07 -29.74 9.75
CA VAL A 64 -31.92 -30.15 8.63
C VAL A 64 -33.24 -30.70 9.14
N LYS A 65 -34.34 -30.07 8.72
CA LYS A 65 -35.67 -30.64 8.94
C LYS A 65 -35.98 -31.60 7.80
N LYS A 66 -36.51 -32.77 8.10
CA LYS A 66 -37.08 -33.67 7.09
C LYS A 66 -38.57 -33.45 6.99
N ASP A 67 -39.06 -33.23 5.78
CA ASP A 67 -40.49 -33.22 5.44
C ASP A 67 -40.74 -34.28 4.38
N GLY A 68 -41.19 -35.46 4.81
CA GLY A 68 -41.22 -36.66 3.98
C GLY A 68 -39.84 -37.05 3.46
N GLU A 69 -39.68 -37.08 2.14
CA GLU A 69 -38.41 -37.40 1.45
C GLU A 69 -37.50 -36.17 1.25
N PHE A 70 -37.98 -34.96 1.57
CA PHE A 70 -37.25 -33.71 1.34
C PHE A 70 -36.44 -33.27 2.56
N PHE A 71 -35.24 -32.79 2.29
CA PHE A 71 -34.42 -32.06 3.26
C PHE A 71 -34.71 -30.56 3.17
N LEU A 72 -35.11 -29.95 4.29
CA LEU A 72 -35.40 -28.53 4.40
C LEU A 72 -34.28 -27.82 5.18
N LEU A 73 -33.68 -26.82 4.54
CA LEU A 73 -32.56 -26.04 5.07
C LEU A 73 -32.89 -24.56 5.07
N LYS A 74 -32.40 -23.83 6.08
CA LYS A 74 -32.54 -22.37 6.17
C LYS A 74 -31.17 -21.72 6.29
N LYS A 75 -30.94 -20.68 5.49
CA LYS A 75 -29.75 -19.81 5.49
C LYS A 75 -30.17 -18.35 5.41
N PRO A 76 -30.73 -17.80 6.50
CA PRO A 76 -31.31 -16.47 6.47
C PRO A 76 -30.29 -15.36 6.18
N ASN A 77 -29.01 -15.64 6.48
CA ASN A 77 -27.86 -14.77 6.32
C ASN A 77 -27.26 -14.74 4.91
N ILE A 78 -27.73 -15.59 4.00
CA ILE A 78 -27.25 -15.61 2.61
C ILE A 78 -28.30 -14.96 1.72
N TYR A 79 -27.92 -13.93 0.95
CA TYR A 79 -28.84 -13.26 0.04
C TYR A 79 -29.23 -14.16 -1.15
N PRO A 80 -30.48 -14.07 -1.65
CA PRO A 80 -30.96 -14.89 -2.76
C PRO A 80 -30.06 -14.87 -4.00
N ASP A 81 -29.61 -13.69 -4.44
CA ASP A 81 -28.75 -13.57 -5.62
C ASP A 81 -27.36 -14.17 -5.42
N VAL A 82 -26.82 -14.04 -4.20
CA VAL A 82 -25.55 -14.67 -3.81
C VAL A 82 -25.68 -16.19 -3.83
N PHE A 83 -26.77 -16.71 -3.26
CA PHE A 83 -27.02 -18.15 -3.25
C PHE A 83 -27.25 -18.69 -4.66
N ARG A 84 -27.91 -17.93 -5.54
CA ARG A 84 -28.10 -18.29 -6.95
C ARG A 84 -26.76 -18.48 -7.66
N LEU A 85 -25.80 -17.57 -7.47
CA LEU A 85 -24.44 -17.71 -8.01
C LEU A 85 -23.72 -18.94 -7.45
N ILE A 86 -23.80 -19.17 -6.13
CA ILE A 86 -23.19 -20.33 -5.48
C ILE A 86 -23.79 -21.63 -5.99
N LEU A 87 -25.11 -21.70 -6.10
CA LEU A 87 -25.81 -22.89 -6.58
C LEU A 87 -25.43 -23.16 -8.04
N LYS A 88 -25.39 -22.13 -8.89
CA LYS A 88 -24.90 -22.26 -10.27
C LYS A 88 -23.47 -22.78 -10.30
N TYR A 89 -22.58 -22.26 -9.45
CA TYR A 89 -21.20 -22.76 -9.34
C TYR A 89 -21.13 -24.23 -8.91
N ILE A 90 -21.96 -24.65 -7.95
CA ILE A 90 -21.99 -26.05 -7.48
C ILE A 90 -22.33 -27.01 -8.63
N TYR A 91 -23.28 -26.64 -9.50
CA TYR A 91 -23.71 -27.50 -10.60
C TYR A 91 -22.79 -27.42 -11.82
N THR A 92 -22.28 -26.23 -12.14
CA THR A 92 -21.61 -25.97 -13.41
C THR A 92 -20.08 -25.88 -13.31
N GLY A 93 -19.55 -25.66 -12.10
CA GLY A 93 -18.15 -25.32 -11.89
C GLY A 93 -17.76 -23.92 -12.36
N THR A 94 -18.72 -23.10 -12.81
CA THR A 94 -18.45 -21.76 -13.36
C THR A 94 -18.98 -20.65 -12.45
N CYS A 95 -18.24 -19.55 -12.34
CA CYS A 95 -18.64 -18.35 -11.61
C CYS A 95 -18.10 -17.11 -12.36
N ASN A 96 -19.02 -16.30 -12.92
CA ASN A 96 -18.64 -15.08 -13.63
C ASN A 96 -18.59 -13.91 -12.64
N LEU A 97 -17.43 -13.29 -12.49
CA LEU A 97 -17.21 -12.14 -11.59
C LEU A 97 -16.95 -10.83 -12.37
N LYS A 98 -17.14 -10.81 -13.70
CA LYS A 98 -16.78 -9.67 -14.57
C LYS A 98 -17.94 -8.71 -14.86
N GLU A 99 -19.10 -8.91 -14.24
CA GLU A 99 -20.29 -8.08 -14.48
C GLU A 99 -20.21 -6.78 -13.65
N SER A 100 -20.68 -5.66 -14.21
CA SER A 100 -20.57 -4.32 -13.60
C SER A 100 -21.23 -4.20 -12.22
N ASP A 101 -22.18 -5.08 -11.94
CA ASP A 101 -23.05 -5.02 -10.76
C ASP A 101 -22.53 -5.90 -9.60
N MET A 102 -21.31 -6.45 -9.73
CA MET A 102 -20.71 -7.36 -8.74
C MET A 102 -20.14 -6.66 -7.49
N GLN A 103 -20.06 -5.33 -7.47
CA GLN A 103 -19.39 -4.58 -6.39
C GLN A 103 -20.02 -4.85 -5.02
N ASP A 104 -21.35 -4.93 -4.95
CA ASP A 104 -22.09 -5.22 -3.71
C ASP A 104 -22.10 -6.72 -3.37
N MET A 105 -21.75 -7.59 -4.32
CA MET A 105 -21.80 -9.05 -4.17
C MET A 105 -20.49 -9.66 -3.69
N TYR A 106 -19.34 -8.99 -3.86
CA TYR A 106 -18.03 -9.60 -3.54
C TYR A 106 -17.92 -10.08 -2.09
N VAL A 107 -18.27 -9.23 -1.12
CA VAL A 107 -18.20 -9.56 0.30
C VAL A 107 -19.24 -10.63 0.68
N PRO A 108 -20.54 -10.47 0.36
CA PRO A 108 -21.53 -11.52 0.62
C PRO A 108 -21.18 -12.87 -0.02
N LEU A 109 -20.69 -12.87 -1.26
CA LEU A 109 -20.30 -14.09 -1.97
C LEU A 109 -19.10 -14.77 -1.30
N LEU A 110 -18.08 -14.01 -0.90
CA LEU A 110 -16.91 -14.54 -0.19
C LEU A 110 -17.31 -15.18 1.14
N LEU A 111 -18.16 -14.51 1.92
CA LEU A 111 -18.67 -15.01 3.21
C LEU A 111 -19.49 -16.28 3.04
N ALA A 112 -20.47 -16.27 2.13
CA ALA A 112 -21.34 -17.41 1.88
C ALA A 112 -20.56 -18.62 1.31
N ALA A 113 -19.58 -18.40 0.42
CA ALA A 113 -18.71 -19.46 -0.08
C ALA A 113 -17.84 -20.06 1.03
N GLY A 114 -17.33 -19.22 1.95
CA GLY A 114 -16.58 -19.64 3.12
C GLY A 114 -17.43 -20.49 4.07
N GLU A 115 -18.63 -20.02 4.41
CA GLU A 115 -19.58 -20.72 5.28
C GLU A 115 -19.99 -22.08 4.70
N LEU A 116 -20.28 -22.13 3.40
CA LEU A 116 -20.63 -23.36 2.69
C LEU A 116 -19.41 -24.24 2.35
N SER A 117 -18.23 -23.91 2.87
CA SER A 117 -16.98 -24.67 2.73
C SER A 117 -16.62 -24.96 1.26
N LEU A 118 -16.79 -23.97 0.38
CA LEU A 118 -16.46 -24.03 -1.05
C LEU A 118 -15.06 -23.44 -1.30
N LEU A 119 -14.02 -24.13 -0.82
CA LEU A 119 -12.65 -23.58 -0.74
C LEU A 119 -12.07 -23.14 -2.10
N ASP A 120 -12.34 -23.86 -3.18
CA ASP A 120 -11.88 -23.49 -4.53
C ASP A 120 -12.52 -22.18 -5.01
N LEU A 121 -13.82 -22.00 -4.74
CA LEU A 121 -14.54 -20.76 -5.06
C LEU A 121 -14.02 -19.61 -4.19
N VAL A 122 -13.78 -19.85 -2.90
CA VAL A 122 -13.17 -18.87 -2.00
C VAL A 122 -11.78 -18.43 -2.49
N LYS A 123 -10.94 -19.37 -2.94
CA LYS A 123 -9.62 -19.06 -3.52
C LYS A 123 -9.77 -18.21 -4.78
N TYR A 124 -10.67 -18.61 -5.69
CA TYR A 124 -10.95 -17.88 -6.93
C TYR A 124 -11.44 -16.44 -6.69
N ILE A 125 -12.41 -16.23 -5.79
CA ILE A 125 -12.93 -14.89 -5.46
C ILE A 125 -11.82 -14.00 -4.89
N GLN A 126 -11.02 -14.49 -3.94
CA GLN A 126 -9.92 -13.72 -3.37
C GLN A 126 -8.91 -13.28 -4.43
N LEU A 127 -8.51 -14.21 -5.32
CA LEU A 127 -7.57 -13.91 -6.39
C LEU A 127 -8.15 -12.91 -7.40
N HIS A 128 -9.44 -13.02 -7.74
CA HIS A 128 -10.11 -12.06 -8.62
C HIS A 128 -10.12 -10.65 -8.02
N ILE A 129 -10.49 -10.51 -6.74
CA ILE A 129 -10.48 -9.21 -6.05
C ILE A 129 -9.09 -8.59 -6.07
N ILE A 130 -8.06 -9.38 -5.74
CA ILE A 130 -6.65 -8.92 -5.70
C ILE A 130 -6.15 -8.51 -7.09
N ALA A 131 -6.44 -9.30 -8.12
CA ALA A 131 -5.90 -9.10 -9.46
C ALA A 131 -6.61 -8.00 -10.25
N ASN A 132 -7.93 -7.89 -10.09
CA ASN A 132 -8.79 -7.14 -10.99
C ASN A 132 -9.46 -5.93 -10.30
N GLU A 133 -9.77 -6.02 -9.00
CA GLU A 133 -10.65 -5.07 -8.30
C GLU A 133 -9.91 -4.13 -7.33
N GLN A 134 -8.73 -3.66 -7.69
CA GLN A 134 -7.91 -2.82 -6.80
C GLN A 134 -8.59 -1.51 -6.39
N SER A 135 -9.29 -0.83 -7.30
CA SER A 135 -9.99 0.43 -6.99
C SER A 135 -11.08 0.20 -5.95
N TRP A 136 -11.94 -0.79 -6.19
CA TRP A 136 -12.99 -1.19 -5.26
C TRP A 136 -12.41 -1.64 -3.91
N LEU A 137 -11.32 -2.41 -3.93
CA LEU A 137 -10.67 -2.86 -2.69
C LEU A 137 -10.12 -1.69 -1.88
N HIS A 138 -9.51 -0.68 -2.51
CA HIS A 138 -9.01 0.49 -1.81
C HIS A 138 -10.13 1.30 -1.15
N GLU A 139 -11.29 1.43 -1.81
CA GLU A 139 -12.46 2.14 -1.29
C GLU A 139 -13.11 1.38 -0.12
N ASN A 140 -13.07 0.04 -0.17
CA ASN A 140 -13.71 -0.84 0.80
C ASN A 140 -12.74 -1.50 1.78
N ILE A 141 -11.48 -1.08 1.81
CA ILE A 141 -10.39 -1.82 2.47
C ILE A 141 -10.64 -2.05 3.95
N ILE A 142 -11.23 -1.09 4.66
CA ILE A 142 -11.51 -1.20 6.10
C ILE A 142 -12.53 -2.29 6.37
N HIS A 143 -13.64 -2.28 5.62
CA HIS A 143 -14.72 -3.26 5.75
C HIS A 143 -14.23 -4.65 5.37
N VAL A 144 -13.55 -4.77 4.22
CA VAL A 144 -12.96 -6.04 3.76
C VAL A 144 -11.95 -6.55 4.78
N PHE A 145 -11.02 -5.70 5.21
CA PHE A 145 -9.96 -6.06 6.18
C PHE A 145 -10.57 -6.58 7.48
N HIS A 146 -11.57 -5.90 8.03
CA HIS A 146 -12.28 -6.36 9.22
C HIS A 146 -12.83 -7.77 9.03
N ILE A 147 -13.52 -8.04 7.92
CA ILE A 147 -14.13 -9.35 7.67
C ILE A 147 -13.07 -10.46 7.54
N VAL A 148 -12.02 -10.21 6.76
CA VAL A 148 -11.05 -11.26 6.41
C VAL A 148 -10.06 -11.58 7.54
N THR A 149 -9.83 -10.66 8.49
CA THR A 149 -8.89 -10.91 9.60
C THR A 149 -9.45 -11.88 10.65
N HIS A 150 -10.77 -12.07 10.73
CA HIS A 150 -11.40 -12.97 11.69
C HIS A 150 -11.35 -14.45 11.27
N SER A 151 -10.94 -14.76 10.04
CA SER A 151 -11.00 -16.12 9.50
C SER A 151 -9.76 -16.49 8.69
N THR A 152 -9.18 -17.65 8.99
CA THR A 152 -8.06 -18.22 8.21
C THR A 152 -8.48 -18.62 6.80
N THR A 153 -9.79 -18.82 6.56
CA THR A 153 -10.38 -19.12 5.25
C THR A 153 -10.06 -18.04 4.21
N PHE A 154 -9.90 -16.78 4.64
CA PHE A 154 -9.69 -15.62 3.77
C PHE A 154 -8.25 -15.08 3.83
N SER A 155 -7.28 -15.96 4.12
CA SER A 155 -5.89 -15.58 4.36
C SER A 155 -5.20 -14.88 3.18
N LEU A 156 -5.53 -15.21 1.93
CA LEU A 156 -4.93 -14.53 0.76
C LEU A 156 -5.31 -13.05 0.73
N LEU A 157 -6.61 -12.75 0.86
CA LEU A 157 -7.11 -11.39 0.87
C LEU A 157 -6.72 -10.65 2.16
N ALA A 158 -6.71 -11.33 3.32
CA ALA A 158 -6.25 -10.76 4.58
C ALA A 158 -4.77 -10.33 4.53
N ASN A 159 -3.90 -11.17 3.95
CA ASN A 159 -2.50 -10.85 3.78
C ASN A 159 -2.32 -9.69 2.79
N HIS A 160 -3.04 -9.71 1.67
CA HIS A 160 -2.99 -8.62 0.69
C HIS A 160 -3.45 -7.29 1.28
N CYS A 161 -4.57 -7.25 2.01
CA CYS A 161 -5.03 -6.06 2.72
C CYS A 161 -3.99 -5.57 3.74
N SER A 162 -3.39 -6.50 4.51
CA SER A 162 -2.35 -6.17 5.49
C SER A 162 -1.12 -5.54 4.83
N GLU A 163 -0.70 -6.07 3.68
CA GLU A 163 0.39 -5.51 2.88
C GLU A 163 0.05 -4.13 2.37
N LEU A 164 -1.13 -3.94 1.77
CA LEU A 164 -1.58 -2.62 1.29
C LEU A 164 -1.64 -1.59 2.40
N ILE A 165 -2.15 -1.95 3.58
CA ILE A 165 -2.20 -1.05 4.76
C ILE A 165 -0.79 -0.73 5.24
N CYS A 166 0.12 -1.70 5.27
CA CYS A 166 1.51 -1.42 5.66
C CYS A 166 2.21 -0.51 4.66
N GLU A 167 1.94 -0.68 3.36
CA GLU A 167 2.50 0.14 2.28
C GLU A 167 1.89 1.56 2.25
N ILE A 168 0.59 1.68 2.52
CA ILE A 168 -0.17 2.93 2.50
C ILE A 168 -1.00 3.05 3.80
N PRO A 169 -0.38 3.43 4.93
CA PRO A 169 -1.05 3.46 6.23
C PRO A 169 -2.27 4.38 6.29
N SER A 170 -2.33 5.43 5.45
CA SER A 170 -3.47 6.34 5.38
C SER A 170 -4.78 5.67 4.97
N LEU A 171 -4.73 4.49 4.33
CA LEU A 171 -5.90 3.67 4.04
C LEU A 171 -6.65 3.20 5.29
N LEU A 172 -5.94 3.09 6.42
CA LEU A 172 -6.50 2.66 7.70
C LEU A 172 -6.48 3.81 8.72
N PHE A 173 -5.28 4.30 9.05
CA PHE A 173 -5.03 5.16 10.21
C PHE A 173 -5.60 6.57 10.07
N SER A 174 -5.71 7.09 8.85
CA SER A 174 -6.22 8.46 8.61
C SER A 174 -7.74 8.52 8.45
N THR A 175 -8.44 7.40 8.65
CA THR A 175 -9.89 7.33 8.43
C THR A 175 -10.68 7.49 9.73
N PRO A 176 -11.88 8.10 9.70
CA PRO A 176 -12.74 8.19 10.90
C PRO A 176 -13.16 6.81 11.44
N SER A 177 -13.18 5.78 10.59
CA SER A 177 -13.52 4.41 10.98
C SER A 177 -12.40 3.70 11.75
N PHE A 178 -11.19 4.25 11.78
CA PHE A 178 -10.06 3.66 12.50
C PHE A 178 -10.36 3.38 13.97
N THR A 179 -11.03 4.29 14.67
CA THR A 179 -11.38 4.15 16.08
C THR A 179 -12.41 3.05 16.35
N ARG A 180 -13.08 2.53 15.32
CA ARG A 180 -14.01 1.40 15.42
C ARG A 180 -13.36 0.05 15.12
N LEU A 181 -12.09 0.04 14.73
CA LEU A 181 -11.39 -1.20 14.37
C LEU A 181 -11.23 -2.12 15.60
N GLU A 182 -11.49 -3.40 15.42
CA GLU A 182 -11.32 -4.37 16.50
C GLU A 182 -9.84 -4.52 16.90
N LYS A 183 -9.61 -4.72 18.20
CA LYS A 183 -8.29 -4.93 18.81
C LYS A 183 -7.43 -5.95 18.06
N LEU A 184 -7.99 -7.11 17.69
CA LEU A 184 -7.23 -8.17 17.02
C LEU A 184 -6.75 -7.73 15.63
N SER A 185 -7.63 -7.10 14.84
CA SER A 185 -7.30 -6.56 13.51
C SER A 185 -6.27 -5.44 13.58
N LEU A 186 -6.34 -4.56 14.59
CA LEU A 186 -5.29 -3.56 14.79
C LEU A 186 -3.96 -4.22 15.16
N LEU A 187 -3.99 -5.21 16.04
CA LEU A 187 -2.80 -5.91 16.51
C LEU A 187 -2.07 -6.64 15.38
N THR A 188 -2.79 -7.18 14.38
CA THR A 188 -2.16 -7.82 13.21
C THR A 188 -1.34 -6.83 12.38
N ILE A 189 -1.72 -5.55 12.31
CA ILE A 189 -0.99 -4.50 11.61
C ILE A 189 0.20 -4.00 12.45
N ILE A 190 -0.02 -3.69 13.72
CA ILE A 190 1.01 -3.12 14.61
C ILE A 190 2.18 -4.10 14.83
N LYS A 191 1.95 -5.41 14.72
CA LYS A 191 3.01 -6.43 14.80
C LYS A 191 3.99 -6.43 13.62
N ARG A 192 3.64 -5.83 12.48
CA ARG A 192 4.39 -6.03 11.22
C ARG A 192 5.61 -5.14 11.08
N ASP A 193 6.77 -5.74 10.85
CA ASP A 193 8.03 -4.99 10.67
C ASP A 193 8.06 -4.10 9.42
N ASN A 194 7.11 -4.27 8.48
CA ASN A 194 7.05 -3.50 7.24
C ASN A 194 6.01 -2.36 7.23
N LEU A 195 5.41 -2.02 8.38
CA LEU A 195 4.46 -0.91 8.49
C LEU A 195 5.19 0.44 8.29
N CYS A 196 4.82 1.17 7.23
CA CYS A 196 5.45 2.43 6.81
C CYS A 196 4.97 3.66 7.61
N LEU A 197 5.03 3.59 8.95
CA LEU A 197 4.76 4.70 9.86
C LEU A 197 5.95 4.92 10.79
N ASP A 198 6.16 6.18 11.19
CA ASP A 198 7.11 6.49 12.24
C ASP A 198 6.57 5.96 13.58
N GLU A 199 7.45 5.50 14.46
CA GLU A 199 7.02 4.84 15.70
C GLU A 199 6.25 5.78 16.64
N ILE A 200 6.52 7.08 16.55
CA ILE A 200 5.73 8.09 17.24
C ILE A 200 4.28 8.16 16.72
N ASP A 201 4.07 8.03 15.41
CA ASP A 201 2.73 8.03 14.81
C ASP A 201 1.94 6.82 15.27
N ILE A 202 2.60 5.66 15.29
CA ILE A 202 2.01 4.41 15.75
C ILE A 202 1.51 4.58 17.19
N TRP A 203 2.32 5.19 18.06
CA TRP A 203 1.93 5.52 19.43
C TRP A 203 0.72 6.46 19.47
N ASN A 204 0.76 7.57 18.74
CA ASN A 204 -0.31 8.58 18.72
C ASN A 204 -1.63 7.99 18.21
N TYR A 205 -1.60 7.21 17.13
CA TYR A 205 -2.77 6.50 16.62
C TYR A 205 -3.30 5.48 17.62
N LEU A 206 -2.44 4.69 18.26
CA LEU A 206 -2.87 3.72 19.26
C LEU A 206 -3.51 4.38 20.48
N LEU A 207 -2.95 5.50 20.93
CA LEU A 207 -3.51 6.28 22.04
C LEU A 207 -4.89 6.82 21.67
N HIS A 208 -5.03 7.41 20.48
CA HIS A 208 -6.31 7.88 19.96
C HIS A 208 -7.35 6.75 19.85
N TRP A 209 -6.95 5.58 19.31
CA TRP A 209 -7.81 4.41 19.24
C TRP A 209 -8.23 3.91 20.62
N ALA A 210 -7.28 3.81 21.56
CA ALA A 210 -7.52 3.26 22.90
C ALA A 210 -8.46 4.14 23.72
N ILE A 211 -8.32 5.47 23.62
CA ILE A 211 -9.22 6.41 24.28
C ILE A 211 -10.64 6.27 23.76
N ASN A 212 -10.80 6.12 22.43
CA ASN A 212 -12.10 5.89 21.81
C ASN A 212 -12.78 4.57 22.25
N GLN A 213 -12.00 3.58 22.72
CA GLN A 213 -12.56 2.37 23.33
C GLN A 213 -13.09 2.59 24.75
N TYR A 214 -12.77 3.73 25.37
CA TYR A 214 -13.15 4.04 26.75
C TYR A 214 -14.07 5.29 26.82
N PRO A 215 -15.40 5.09 26.88
CA PRO A 215 -16.38 6.17 26.81
C PRO A 215 -16.20 7.30 27.85
N LEU A 216 -15.59 7.00 29.00
CA LEU A 216 -15.35 7.99 30.08
C LEU A 216 -14.21 8.97 29.75
N LEU A 217 -13.26 8.62 28.87
CA LEU A 217 -12.19 9.51 28.43
C LEU A 217 -12.53 10.27 27.14
N ASN A 218 -13.56 9.85 26.40
CA ASN A 218 -14.01 10.52 25.16
C ASN A 218 -14.49 11.96 25.36
N SER A 219 -14.72 12.40 26.61
CA SER A 219 -15.09 13.79 26.94
C SER A 219 -13.90 14.71 27.23
N CYS A 220 -12.66 14.21 27.24
CA CYS A 220 -11.49 15.05 27.49
C CYS A 220 -11.13 15.88 26.24
N THR A 221 -11.08 17.19 26.38
CA THR A 221 -10.81 18.13 25.28
C THR A 221 -9.33 18.22 24.89
N ASP A 222 -8.42 17.86 25.81
CA ASP A 222 -7.00 17.75 25.55
C ASP A 222 -6.45 16.48 26.24
N ILE A 223 -6.09 15.50 25.41
CA ILE A 223 -5.62 14.18 25.84
C ILE A 223 -4.18 14.25 26.37
N SER A 224 -3.40 15.24 25.91
CA SER A 224 -2.00 15.40 26.31
C SER A 224 -1.86 15.88 27.76
N ASP A 225 -2.87 16.59 28.28
CA ASP A 225 -2.93 17.01 29.67
C ASP A 225 -3.45 15.90 30.60
N THR A 226 -2.51 15.05 30.98
CA THR A 226 -2.75 13.97 31.94
C THR A 226 -2.94 14.43 33.40
N SER A 227 -2.93 15.75 33.68
CA SER A 227 -3.09 16.29 35.04
C SER A 227 -4.46 15.99 35.64
N SER A 228 -5.49 15.91 34.79
CA SER A 228 -6.88 15.62 35.17
C SER A 228 -7.17 14.13 35.37
N TRP A 229 -6.25 13.24 34.99
CA TRP A 229 -6.48 11.80 34.95
C TRP A 229 -6.38 11.14 36.33
N THR A 230 -7.40 10.34 36.66
CA THR A 230 -7.43 9.54 37.88
C THR A 230 -6.58 8.27 37.76
N LYS A 231 -6.27 7.62 38.88
CA LYS A 231 -5.59 6.31 38.87
C LYS A 231 -6.38 5.25 38.10
N LYS A 232 -7.71 5.32 38.12
CA LYS A 232 -8.59 4.36 37.43
C LYS A 232 -8.45 4.51 35.91
N ASP A 233 -8.36 5.74 35.42
CA ASP A 233 -8.23 6.03 33.98
C ASP A 233 -6.93 5.43 33.41
N PHE A 234 -5.82 5.58 34.15
CA PHE A 234 -4.55 4.94 33.77
C PHE A 234 -4.61 3.42 33.76
N ILE A 235 -5.31 2.79 34.72
CA ILE A 235 -5.47 1.33 34.77
C ILE A 235 -6.27 0.84 33.56
N GLU A 236 -7.33 1.55 33.18
CA GLU A 236 -8.14 1.15 32.03
C GLU A 236 -7.38 1.30 30.73
N LEU A 237 -6.68 2.43 30.54
CA LEU A 237 -5.84 2.64 29.38
C LEU A 237 -4.73 1.57 29.28
N GLU A 238 -4.10 1.22 30.42
CA GLU A 238 -3.12 0.13 30.49
C GLU A 238 -3.76 -1.20 30.05
N ASN A 239 -4.97 -1.53 30.51
CA ASN A 239 -5.66 -2.76 30.13
C ASN A 239 -5.96 -2.85 28.62
N ILE A 240 -6.27 -1.72 27.98
CA ILE A 240 -6.52 -1.64 26.55
C ILE A 240 -5.21 -1.80 25.77
N LEU A 241 -4.17 -1.05 26.15
CA LEU A 241 -2.90 -0.95 25.43
C LEU A 241 -1.91 -2.08 25.73
N LYS A 242 -2.04 -2.83 26.83
CA LYS A 242 -1.05 -3.83 27.28
C LYS A 242 -0.58 -4.81 26.20
N ASP A 243 -1.47 -5.21 25.29
CA ASP A 243 -1.15 -6.18 24.25
C ASP A 243 -0.43 -5.54 23.06
N PHE A 244 -0.49 -4.21 22.93
CA PHE A 244 0.21 -3.42 21.92
C PHE A 244 1.59 -2.96 22.37
N LEU A 245 1.77 -2.66 23.66
CA LEU A 245 3.03 -2.12 24.21
C LEU A 245 4.29 -2.92 23.82
N PRO A 246 4.28 -4.27 23.78
CA PRO A 246 5.45 -5.05 23.35
C PRO A 246 5.81 -4.86 21.88
N PHE A 247 4.92 -4.31 21.05
CA PHE A 247 5.08 -4.15 19.60
C PHE A 247 5.46 -2.72 19.17
N ILE A 248 5.62 -1.80 20.13
CA ILE A 248 6.07 -0.43 19.89
C ILE A 248 7.58 -0.36 20.09
N ARG A 249 8.29 0.17 19.08
CA ARG A 249 9.75 0.32 19.13
C ARG A 249 10.11 1.64 19.81
N PHE A 250 9.85 1.75 21.12
CA PHE A 250 10.07 3.00 21.88
C PHE A 250 11.48 3.59 21.75
N PHE A 251 12.52 2.77 21.57
CA PHE A 251 13.90 3.22 21.38
C PHE A 251 14.15 3.95 20.04
N GLN A 252 13.18 3.91 19.13
CA GLN A 252 13.23 4.59 17.83
C GLN A 252 12.48 5.92 17.84
N ILE A 253 11.82 6.24 18.94
CA ILE A 253 11.17 7.53 19.14
C ILE A 253 12.25 8.53 19.59
N PRO A 254 12.39 9.69 18.91
CA PRO A 254 13.27 10.77 19.35
C PRO A 254 13.00 11.20 20.80
N GLY A 255 14.05 11.59 21.54
CA GLY A 255 13.93 11.83 22.99
C GLY A 255 13.02 13.01 23.37
N ASP A 256 12.99 14.04 22.53
CA ASP A 256 12.05 15.17 22.59
C ASP A 256 10.60 14.71 22.42
N GLN A 257 10.30 13.96 21.35
CA GLN A 257 8.97 13.41 21.11
C GLN A 257 8.55 12.39 22.18
N LEU A 258 9.48 11.57 22.66
CA LEU A 258 9.22 10.65 23.77
C LEU A 258 8.80 11.41 25.03
N TYR A 259 9.49 12.50 25.35
CA TYR A 259 9.17 13.32 26.51
C TYR A 259 7.79 14.00 26.35
N GLU A 260 7.50 14.53 25.18
CA GLU A 260 6.27 15.28 24.90
C GLU A 260 5.03 14.38 24.82
N PHE A 261 5.09 13.28 24.06
CA PHE A 261 3.91 12.50 23.68
C PHE A 261 3.77 11.17 24.41
N VAL A 262 4.88 10.57 24.86
CA VAL A 262 4.86 9.24 25.52
C VAL A 262 4.96 9.37 27.04
N TRP A 263 5.81 10.27 27.54
CA TRP A 263 6.08 10.43 28.97
C TRP A 263 4.90 10.88 29.84
N PRO A 264 3.91 11.67 29.35
CA PRO A 264 2.68 11.94 30.10
C PRO A 264 1.99 10.64 30.56
N PHE A 265 2.08 9.60 29.73
CA PHE A 265 1.48 8.29 29.98
C PHE A 265 2.42 7.28 30.66
N LYS A 266 3.59 7.69 31.17
CA LYS A 266 4.60 6.80 31.77
C LYS A 266 4.07 5.83 32.84
N LYS A 267 2.92 6.11 33.46
CA LYS A 267 2.28 5.21 34.44
C LYS A 267 1.92 3.86 33.83
N ILE A 268 1.50 3.82 32.56
CA ILE A 268 1.09 2.58 31.86
C ILE A 268 2.29 1.80 31.30
N LEU A 269 3.46 2.41 31.21
CA LEU A 269 4.66 1.75 30.70
C LEU A 269 5.23 0.76 31.73
N PRO A 270 5.68 -0.43 31.29
CA PRO A 270 6.39 -1.39 32.15
C PRO A 270 7.57 -0.75 32.88
N LYS A 271 7.78 -1.12 34.15
CA LYS A 271 8.86 -0.56 34.98
C LYS A 271 10.24 -0.75 34.34
N GLN A 272 10.50 -1.92 33.78
CA GLN A 272 11.76 -2.24 33.12
C GLN A 272 11.99 -1.35 31.88
N LEU A 273 10.95 -1.20 31.04
CA LEU A 273 11.00 -0.35 29.85
C LEU A 273 11.33 1.10 30.21
N LYS A 274 10.66 1.67 31.23
CA LYS A 274 10.95 3.04 31.70
C LYS A 274 12.42 3.23 32.06
N SER A 275 12.97 2.33 32.87
CA SER A 275 14.38 2.43 33.30
C SER A 275 15.34 2.36 32.12
N GLN A 276 15.04 1.52 31.12
CA GLN A 276 15.84 1.41 29.91
C GLN A 276 15.74 2.65 29.02
N LEU A 277 14.54 3.21 28.82
CA LEU A 277 14.33 4.43 28.03
C LEU A 277 15.07 5.63 28.64
N ILE A 278 14.96 5.82 29.96
CA ILE A 278 15.71 6.87 30.68
C ILE A 278 17.21 6.70 30.42
N LYS A 279 17.74 5.48 30.60
CA LYS A 279 19.16 5.20 30.40
C LYS A 279 19.61 5.47 28.97
N PHE A 280 18.79 5.10 27.98
CA PHE A 280 19.10 5.26 26.56
C PHE A 280 19.18 6.74 26.16
N HIS A 281 18.20 7.56 26.56
CA HIS A 281 18.15 8.98 26.17
C HIS A 281 19.03 9.89 27.03
N MET A 282 19.36 9.52 28.29
CA MET A 282 20.18 10.37 29.16
C MET A 282 21.68 10.14 29.03
N ILE A 283 22.12 8.99 28.52
CA ILE A 283 23.54 8.66 28.39
C ILE A 283 23.95 8.82 26.92
N PRO A 284 24.84 9.78 26.59
CA PRO A 284 25.39 9.87 25.24
C PRO A 284 26.10 8.56 24.85
N ASN A 285 25.86 8.07 23.63
CA ASN A 285 26.40 6.80 23.12
C ASN A 285 26.00 5.56 23.94
N SER A 286 24.85 5.60 24.63
CA SER A 286 24.27 4.41 25.27
C SER A 286 23.98 3.35 24.20
N GLU A 287 24.52 2.15 24.38
CA GLU A 287 24.18 1.02 23.52
C GLU A 287 22.70 0.63 23.73
N LEU A 288 22.04 0.19 22.66
CA LEU A 288 20.71 -0.41 22.77
C LEU A 288 20.76 -1.57 23.78
N PRO A 289 19.69 -1.77 24.58
CA PRO A 289 19.60 -2.95 25.43
C PRO A 289 19.83 -4.22 24.62
N SER A 290 20.42 -5.27 25.21
CA SER A 290 20.61 -6.54 24.49
C SER A 290 19.30 -7.06 23.87
N CYS A 291 19.40 -7.75 22.73
CA CYS A 291 18.27 -8.33 22.00
C CYS A 291 17.42 -9.31 22.82
N ASP A 292 17.92 -9.76 23.97
CA ASP A 292 17.20 -10.62 24.92
C ASP A 292 16.16 -9.85 25.77
N SER A 293 16.08 -8.53 25.64
CA SER A 293 14.99 -7.75 26.24
C SER A 293 13.77 -7.75 25.32
N ASN A 294 12.60 -8.16 25.82
CA ASN A 294 11.31 -8.20 25.11
C ASN A 294 10.84 -6.87 24.48
N PHE A 295 11.63 -5.80 24.59
CA PHE A 295 11.32 -4.45 24.09
C PHE A 295 12.35 -3.93 23.07
N ASN A 296 13.44 -4.66 22.81
CA ASN A 296 14.38 -4.31 21.76
C ASN A 296 13.94 -4.95 20.43
N LEU A 297 12.93 -4.34 19.82
CA LEU A 297 12.45 -4.70 18.50
C LEU A 297 13.34 -4.08 17.41
N SER A 298 13.63 -4.88 16.37
CA SER A 298 14.36 -4.41 15.19
C SER A 298 13.60 -3.25 14.53
N LEU A 299 14.32 -2.27 13.96
CA LEU A 299 13.74 -1.17 13.18
C LEU A 299 12.66 -1.66 12.22
N ARG A 300 11.50 -0.98 12.18
CA ARG A 300 10.58 -1.19 11.06
C ARG A 300 11.31 -0.79 9.81
N VAL A 301 11.39 -1.72 8.87
CA VAL A 301 11.97 -1.46 7.56
C VAL A 301 10.80 -1.46 6.59
N PRO A 302 10.34 -0.27 6.16
CA PRO A 302 9.42 -0.15 5.04
C PRO A 302 9.87 -1.05 3.90
N LYS A 303 8.92 -1.75 3.27
CA LYS A 303 9.20 -2.68 2.16
C LYS A 303 9.99 -2.01 1.03
N TYR A 304 9.85 -0.68 0.89
CA TYR A 304 10.57 0.13 -0.09
C TYR A 304 11.34 1.23 0.62
N LYS A 305 12.67 1.19 0.52
CA LYS A 305 13.54 2.29 0.98
C LYS A 305 13.63 3.36 -0.11
N ILE A 306 13.63 4.61 0.31
CA ILE A 306 14.07 5.74 -0.51
C ILE A 306 15.26 6.41 0.21
N ASP A 307 16.34 6.66 -0.52
CA ASP A 307 17.46 7.48 -0.04
C ASP A 307 17.15 8.96 -0.32
N SER A 308 16.21 9.52 0.45
CA SER A 308 15.83 10.93 0.36
C SER A 308 16.10 11.67 1.66
N LEU A 309 16.59 12.91 1.55
CA LEU A 309 16.69 13.84 2.68
C LEU A 309 15.41 14.66 2.91
N TYR A 310 14.47 14.66 1.96
CA TYR A 310 13.33 15.57 1.95
C TYR A 310 11.99 14.87 2.15
N ILE A 311 11.92 13.57 1.90
CA ILE A 311 10.69 12.80 2.10
C ILE A 311 10.98 11.51 2.86
N SER A 312 10.04 11.10 3.71
CA SER A 312 10.11 9.82 4.41
C SER A 312 9.67 8.65 3.53
N ALA A 313 9.90 7.42 3.99
CA ALA A 313 9.43 6.22 3.30
C ALA A 313 7.90 6.18 3.11
N ARG A 314 7.14 6.80 4.03
CA ARG A 314 5.69 7.00 3.91
C ARG A 314 5.33 7.76 2.64
N HIS A 315 6.01 8.87 2.37
CA HIS A 315 5.81 9.68 1.18
C HIS A 315 6.18 8.92 -0.11
N ALA A 316 7.25 8.11 -0.07
CA ALA A 316 7.58 7.22 -1.19
C ALA A 316 6.45 6.20 -1.47
N GLY A 317 5.82 5.65 -0.42
CA GLY A 317 4.64 4.80 -0.54
C GLY A 317 3.44 5.52 -1.20
N ILE A 318 3.18 6.76 -0.79
CA ILE A 318 2.14 7.62 -1.39
C ILE A 318 2.43 7.86 -2.88
N LEU A 319 3.65 8.28 -3.23
CA LEU A 319 4.06 8.54 -4.61
C LEU A 319 3.93 7.30 -5.48
N ARG A 320 4.35 6.12 -4.98
CA ARG A 320 4.15 4.83 -5.67
C ARG A 320 2.67 4.54 -5.93
N SER A 321 1.80 4.80 -4.96
CA SER A 321 0.35 4.61 -5.13
C SER A 321 -0.23 5.44 -6.28
N TRP A 322 0.30 6.66 -6.50
CA TRP A 322 -0.16 7.54 -7.57
C TRP A 322 0.31 7.11 -8.94
N MET A 323 1.52 6.53 -9.03
CA MET A 323 2.07 5.93 -10.25
C MET A 323 1.23 4.73 -10.70
N ASN A 324 0.82 3.86 -9.77
CA ASN A 324 0.02 2.68 -10.09
C ASN A 324 -1.41 3.01 -10.55
N LYS A 325 -1.99 4.15 -10.12
CA LYS A 325 -3.35 4.59 -10.48
C LYS A 325 -3.45 5.34 -11.83
N GLY A 326 -2.33 5.71 -12.46
CA GLY A 326 -2.32 6.54 -13.69
C GLY A 326 -2.64 5.78 -14.98
N SER A 327 -2.25 4.51 -15.08
CA SER A 327 -2.33 3.76 -16.34
C SER A 327 -3.77 3.36 -16.67
N LYS A 328 -4.42 4.14 -17.56
CA LYS A 328 -5.62 3.69 -18.30
C LYS A 328 -5.30 2.71 -19.42
N SER A 329 -4.02 2.43 -19.69
CA SER A 329 -3.61 1.45 -20.69
C SER A 329 -3.57 0.05 -20.07
N GLU A 330 -4.13 -0.94 -20.77
CA GLU A 330 -4.18 -2.38 -20.43
C GLU A 330 -2.78 -3.05 -20.37
N ILE A 331 -1.71 -2.26 -20.38
CA ILE A 331 -0.33 -2.74 -20.32
C ILE A 331 -0.01 -3.06 -18.86
N LYS A 332 -0.15 -4.35 -18.51
CA LYS A 332 0.42 -5.07 -17.34
C LYS A 332 0.94 -4.13 -16.24
N LYS A 333 0.14 -3.91 -15.18
CA LYS A 333 0.52 -3.17 -13.95
C LYS A 333 1.91 -3.62 -13.49
N LYS A 334 2.94 -2.82 -13.81
CA LYS A 334 4.28 -3.04 -13.30
C LYS A 334 4.38 -2.34 -11.96
N ASP A 335 4.68 -3.09 -10.91
CA ASP A 335 4.94 -2.50 -9.61
C ASP A 335 6.29 -1.80 -9.59
N VAL A 336 6.34 -0.60 -9.00
CA VAL A 336 7.60 0.07 -8.67
C VAL A 336 8.34 -0.77 -7.64
N VAL A 337 9.57 -1.15 -7.97
CA VAL A 337 10.48 -1.96 -7.16
C VAL A 337 11.42 -1.06 -6.35
N GLU A 338 11.91 0.03 -6.95
CA GLU A 338 12.97 0.85 -6.34
C GLU A 338 12.92 2.30 -6.83
N PHE A 339 13.23 3.23 -5.92
CA PHE A 339 13.59 4.62 -6.22
C PHE A 339 15.12 4.77 -6.10
N LYS A 340 15.81 4.68 -7.24
CA LYS A 340 17.28 4.77 -7.27
C LYS A 340 17.71 6.23 -7.41
N LEU A 341 18.39 6.78 -6.41
CA LEU A 341 18.90 8.15 -6.45
C LEU A 341 19.89 8.33 -7.62
N LEU A 342 19.60 9.28 -8.51
CA LEU A 342 20.46 9.67 -9.63
C LEU A 342 21.27 10.93 -9.32
N LEU A 343 20.63 11.90 -8.67
CA LEU A 343 21.19 13.22 -8.43
C LEU A 343 20.63 13.79 -7.12
N ARG A 344 21.51 14.41 -6.33
CA ARG A 344 21.14 15.30 -5.22
C ARG A 344 21.87 16.63 -5.36
N GLY A 345 21.15 17.74 -5.43
CA GLY A 345 21.71 19.06 -5.75
C GLY A 345 22.84 19.51 -4.82
N SER A 346 22.68 19.35 -3.51
CA SER A 346 23.73 19.62 -2.50
C SER A 346 25.01 18.80 -2.67
N LYS A 347 24.95 17.65 -3.35
CA LYS A 347 26.09 16.76 -3.56
C LYS A 347 26.69 16.91 -4.96
N ASP A 348 25.84 16.92 -5.98
CA ASP A 348 26.22 16.75 -7.37
C ASP A 348 26.18 18.07 -8.17
N GLY A 349 25.38 19.05 -7.73
CA GLY A 349 25.20 20.36 -8.37
C GLY A 349 23.75 20.66 -8.77
N MET A 350 23.40 21.96 -8.79
CA MET A 350 22.04 22.47 -9.02
C MET A 350 21.80 23.09 -10.39
N ASP A 351 22.64 22.80 -11.38
CA ASP A 351 22.50 23.33 -12.73
C ASP A 351 21.92 22.31 -13.73
N VAL A 352 21.28 22.83 -14.78
CA VAL A 352 20.62 22.05 -15.83
C VAL A 352 21.60 21.09 -16.55
N LYS A 353 22.89 21.46 -16.68
CA LYS A 353 23.87 20.59 -17.36
C LYS A 353 24.18 19.37 -16.53
N THR A 354 24.32 19.54 -15.21
CA THR A 354 24.49 18.44 -14.27
C THR A 354 23.29 17.50 -14.30
N PHE A 355 22.07 18.05 -14.34
CA PHE A 355 20.85 17.25 -14.49
C PHE A 355 20.89 16.37 -15.74
N HIS A 356 21.10 16.94 -16.93
CA HIS A 356 21.12 16.15 -18.16
C HIS A 356 22.24 15.11 -18.18
N LYS A 357 23.41 15.44 -17.63
CA LYS A 357 24.53 14.50 -17.53
C LYS A 357 24.18 13.24 -16.73
N LEU A 358 23.37 13.37 -15.67
CA LEU A 358 23.06 12.27 -14.75
C LEU A 358 21.71 11.60 -15.05
N CYS A 359 20.74 12.35 -15.56
CA CYS A 359 19.33 11.95 -15.66
C CYS A 359 18.87 11.60 -17.07
N ASP A 360 19.58 12.04 -18.13
CA ASP A 360 19.17 11.71 -19.50
C ASP A 360 19.27 10.21 -19.77
N ASN A 361 18.29 9.69 -20.52
CA ASN A 361 18.16 8.30 -20.94
C ASN A 361 18.12 7.27 -19.78
N LYS A 362 17.67 7.69 -18.59
CA LYS A 362 17.48 6.79 -17.43
C LYS A 362 16.07 6.16 -17.37
N GLY A 363 15.19 6.51 -18.30
CA GLY A 363 13.78 6.10 -18.24
C GLY A 363 13.01 6.92 -17.20
N PRO A 364 11.95 6.35 -16.60
CA PRO A 364 11.07 7.06 -15.68
C PRO A 364 11.81 7.70 -14.49
N THR A 365 11.46 8.94 -14.15
CA THR A 365 12.08 9.68 -13.05
C THR A 365 11.08 10.36 -12.14
N LEU A 366 11.38 10.39 -10.85
CA LEU A 366 10.73 11.22 -9.83
C LEU A 366 11.65 12.38 -9.45
N VAL A 367 11.15 13.61 -9.50
CA VAL A 367 11.88 14.82 -9.10
C VAL A 367 11.26 15.35 -7.81
N LEU A 368 12.09 15.58 -6.79
CA LEU A 368 11.73 16.22 -5.52
C LEU A 368 12.49 17.54 -5.40
N ILE A 369 11.82 18.62 -5.06
CA ILE A 369 12.37 19.98 -4.99
C ILE A 369 12.01 20.56 -3.63
N LYS A 370 13.03 20.82 -2.81
CA LYS A 370 12.87 21.56 -1.56
C LYS A 370 12.90 23.06 -1.89
N ILE A 371 11.90 23.80 -1.42
CA ILE A 371 11.83 25.26 -1.65
C ILE A 371 12.12 26.04 -0.37
N LEU A 372 12.72 27.22 -0.53
CA LEU A 372 12.91 28.16 0.58
C LEU A 372 11.56 28.79 0.97
N GLU A 373 11.38 28.99 2.27
CA GLU A 373 10.23 29.70 2.82
C GLU A 373 10.32 31.18 2.43
N ASN A 374 9.24 31.70 1.81
CA ASN A 374 9.11 33.13 1.58
C ASN A 374 8.64 33.76 2.89
N ASN A 375 9.55 34.34 3.67
CA ASN A 375 9.22 35.24 4.77
C ASN A 375 8.56 36.50 4.17
N HIS A 376 7.25 36.45 3.94
CA HIS A 376 6.47 37.66 3.80
C HIS A 376 6.22 38.17 5.22
N ASP A 377 7.08 39.09 5.67
CA ASP A 377 6.69 40.03 6.70
C ASP A 377 5.37 40.67 6.21
N ASP A 378 4.28 40.43 6.93
CA ASP A 378 3.05 41.24 6.86
C ASP A 378 3.39 42.64 7.40
N GLY A 379 4.17 43.37 6.61
CA GLY A 379 4.48 44.78 6.78
C GLY A 379 3.48 45.57 5.94
N ASP A 380 2.47 46.08 6.61
CA ASP A 380 1.61 47.16 6.15
C ASP A 380 2.46 48.27 5.53
N GLU A 381 2.45 48.44 4.21
CA GLU A 381 2.82 49.71 3.57
C GLU A 381 2.21 49.83 2.17
N SER A 382 1.13 50.61 2.12
CA SER A 382 0.74 51.37 0.96
C SER A 382 1.92 52.23 0.46
N ASN A 383 2.44 51.96 -0.74
CA ASN A 383 2.67 53.02 -1.72
C ASN A 383 3.09 52.46 -3.09
N ASP A 384 2.42 52.97 -4.11
CA ASP A 384 2.88 53.01 -5.49
C ASP A 384 4.33 53.49 -5.58
N ASN A 385 5.18 52.73 -6.27
CA ASN A 385 5.77 53.18 -7.53
C ASN A 385 6.63 52.09 -8.17
N SER A 386 6.32 51.83 -9.43
CA SER A 386 7.14 51.16 -10.43
C SER A 386 8.60 51.66 -10.45
N ASN A 387 9.56 50.73 -10.52
CA ASN A 387 10.70 50.82 -11.46
C ASN A 387 11.49 49.51 -11.57
N HIS A 388 11.78 49.14 -12.81
CA HIS A 388 12.87 48.26 -13.24
C HIS A 388 14.22 48.61 -12.59
N ILE A 389 15.10 47.62 -12.37
CA ILE A 389 16.58 47.60 -12.58
C ILE A 389 17.13 46.31 -11.90
N ILE A 390 17.45 45.25 -12.67
CA ILE A 390 18.79 44.86 -13.17
C ILE A 390 19.84 44.55 -12.09
N ASN A 391 20.30 43.29 -12.14
CA ASN A 391 21.54 42.74 -11.59
C ASN A 391 22.68 43.75 -11.40
N LYS A 392 23.19 43.85 -10.17
CA LYS A 392 24.60 44.19 -9.92
C LYS A 392 25.12 43.52 -8.64
N ARG A 393 25.93 42.48 -8.84
CA ARG A 393 26.94 42.03 -7.88
C ARG A 393 27.98 43.14 -7.74
N HIS A 394 28.39 43.49 -6.52
CA HIS A 394 29.77 43.89 -6.23
C HIS A 394 30.08 43.86 -4.72
N THR A 395 31.07 43.03 -4.37
CA THR A 395 32.16 43.23 -3.39
C THR A 395 31.84 43.67 -1.95
N ILE A 396 32.13 42.75 -1.02
CA ILE A 396 32.32 42.97 0.41
C ILE A 396 33.62 43.76 0.63
N GLY A 397 33.53 44.86 1.38
CA GLY A 397 34.65 45.59 1.96
C GLY A 397 34.29 45.99 3.39
N ASP A 398 35.21 45.73 4.31
CA ASP A 398 35.15 45.96 5.74
C ASP A 398 34.71 47.38 6.14
N VAL A 399 33.86 47.50 7.17
CA VAL A 399 33.94 48.58 8.16
C VAL A 399 33.51 48.07 9.55
N SER A 400 34.43 48.22 10.49
CA SER A 400 34.35 48.03 11.94
C SER A 400 33.71 49.21 12.69
N GLU A 401 33.27 48.94 13.93
CA GLU A 401 33.03 49.89 15.04
C GLU A 401 31.81 50.82 14.90
N ASN A 402 30.98 51.16 15.90
CA ASN A 402 31.14 51.37 17.36
C ASN A 402 29.70 51.68 17.89
N LEU A 403 29.15 51.14 19.00
CA LEU A 403 29.16 51.67 20.38
C LEU A 403 28.03 50.96 21.16
N LYS A 404 28.33 50.19 22.22
CA LYS A 404 28.25 50.54 23.66
C LYS A 404 26.84 50.79 24.25
N ASN A 405 26.52 49.88 25.18
CA ASN A 405 25.89 50.04 26.50
C ASN A 405 24.36 50.19 26.62
N ASN A 406 23.72 49.15 27.16
CA ASN A 406 23.18 49.20 28.53
C ASN A 406 23.06 47.78 29.15
N LYS A 407 23.57 47.64 30.39
CA LYS A 407 23.37 46.50 31.31
C LYS A 407 22.01 46.68 32.00
N SER A 408 21.19 45.66 32.23
CA SER A 408 21.23 44.63 33.30
C SER A 408 20.22 43.52 32.91
N ASP A 409 20.25 42.24 33.28
CA ASP A 409 20.65 41.56 34.53
C ASP A 409 21.09 40.10 34.26
N ASN A 410 21.79 39.55 35.26
CA ASN A 410 22.54 38.30 35.24
C ASN A 410 21.68 37.02 35.18
N PHE A 411 22.00 36.11 34.26
CA PHE A 411 22.02 34.66 34.53
C PHE A 411 23.25 34.02 33.88
N LYS A 412 24.08 33.39 34.72
CA LYS A 412 25.35 32.74 34.34
C LYS A 412 25.08 31.50 33.46
N VAL A 413 25.38 31.57 32.17
CA VAL A 413 25.60 30.39 31.33
C VAL A 413 27.10 30.09 31.29
N ARG A 414 27.49 28.92 31.82
CA ARG A 414 28.83 28.38 31.64
C ARG A 414 29.02 28.02 30.16
N ARG A 415 29.99 28.64 29.50
CA ARG A 415 30.54 28.18 28.23
C ARG A 415 31.10 26.77 28.42
N PHE A 416 30.56 25.79 27.69
CA PHE A 416 31.30 24.60 27.32
C PHE A 416 31.77 24.78 25.88
N SER A 417 33.09 24.71 25.72
CA SER A 417 33.76 24.63 24.43
C SER A 417 33.86 23.14 24.10
N THR A 418 33.21 22.71 23.01
CA THR A 418 33.48 21.42 22.38
C THR A 418 33.36 21.62 20.87
N SER A 419 34.48 21.49 20.20
CA SER A 419 34.63 21.35 18.76
C SER A 419 34.22 19.93 18.36
N ASN A 420 33.19 19.80 17.53
CA ASN A 420 33.12 18.95 16.33
C ASN A 420 31.66 18.64 15.97
N ILE A 421 31.27 19.11 14.77
CA ILE A 421 30.25 18.61 13.85
C ILE A 421 28.90 18.27 14.50
N ILE A 422 28.04 19.28 14.64
CA ILE A 422 26.60 19.12 14.83
C ILE A 422 25.93 19.62 13.55
N ASN A 423 25.22 18.73 12.86
CA ASN A 423 24.20 19.09 11.89
C ASN A 423 23.10 19.85 12.66
N ASN A 424 23.09 21.17 12.56
CA ASN A 424 21.99 21.98 13.07
C ASN A 424 20.87 22.01 12.04
N THR A 425 19.81 21.25 12.31
CA THR A 425 18.45 21.66 11.95
C THR A 425 17.58 21.46 13.18
N THR A 426 17.70 22.40 14.14
CA THR A 426 16.63 22.64 15.11
C THR A 426 15.48 23.26 14.32
N ILE A 427 14.48 22.45 13.96
CA ILE A 427 13.20 22.94 13.45
C ILE A 427 12.48 23.54 14.66
N THR A 428 12.30 24.86 14.64
CA THR A 428 11.43 25.54 15.60
C THR A 428 9.98 25.41 15.14
N SER A 429 9.01 25.49 16.05
CA SER A 429 7.57 25.27 15.82
C SER A 429 6.88 26.35 14.96
N GLY A 430 7.52 26.78 13.88
CA GLY A 430 7.04 27.80 12.95
C GLY A 430 7.66 27.73 11.53
N ASP A 431 8.64 26.86 11.27
CA ASP A 431 9.27 26.76 9.94
C ASP A 431 8.44 25.83 9.03
N THR A 432 7.83 26.35 7.96
CA THR A 432 7.13 25.51 6.98
C THR A 432 8.08 25.04 5.87
N SER A 433 8.48 23.77 5.92
CA SER A 433 9.24 23.13 4.85
C SER A 433 8.29 22.61 3.76
N ILE A 434 8.41 23.12 2.53
CA ILE A 434 7.60 22.63 1.40
C ILE A 434 8.48 21.86 0.43
N VAL A 435 8.01 20.69 0.01
CA VAL A 435 8.64 19.89 -1.05
C VAL A 435 7.65 19.75 -2.19
N ILE A 436 8.02 20.24 -3.36
CA ILE A 436 7.25 20.07 -4.59
C ILE A 436 7.96 19.12 -5.54
N GLY A 437 7.27 18.63 -6.56
CA GLY A 437 7.89 17.68 -7.46
C GLY A 437 6.99 17.21 -8.58
N GLY A 438 7.49 16.24 -9.33
CA GLY A 438 6.72 15.57 -10.35
C GLY A 438 7.33 14.25 -10.79
N TYR A 439 6.51 13.45 -11.44
CA TYR A 439 6.87 12.15 -11.98
C TYR A 439 6.80 12.17 -13.51
N ASN A 440 7.93 11.89 -14.16
CA ASN A 440 8.02 11.69 -15.60
C ASN A 440 8.04 10.18 -15.90
N PRO A 441 7.01 9.61 -16.56
CA PRO A 441 6.97 8.20 -16.95
C PRO A 441 7.80 7.87 -18.20
N LEU A 442 8.36 8.88 -18.86
CA LEU A 442 9.23 8.76 -20.02
C LEU A 442 10.69 8.96 -19.59
N ASP A 443 11.59 9.12 -20.55
CA ASP A 443 12.97 9.53 -20.33
C ASP A 443 13.16 11.05 -20.49
N TRP A 444 14.27 11.57 -19.95
CA TRP A 444 14.84 12.87 -20.35
C TRP A 444 15.85 12.66 -21.47
N SER A 445 15.92 13.57 -22.43
CA SER A 445 16.79 13.40 -23.61
C SER A 445 17.31 14.71 -24.20
N SER A 446 17.05 15.85 -23.56
CA SER A 446 17.41 17.17 -24.08
C SER A 446 16.84 17.43 -25.49
N SER A 447 15.63 16.94 -25.77
CA SER A 447 15.04 16.94 -27.11
C SER A 447 14.57 18.31 -27.62
N ASP A 448 14.63 19.36 -26.80
CA ASP A 448 14.15 20.72 -27.10
C ASP A 448 12.67 20.75 -27.51
N THR A 449 11.84 19.85 -26.95
CA THR A 449 10.39 19.75 -27.26
C THR A 449 9.56 19.29 -26.05
N TYR A 450 8.23 19.22 -26.24
CA TYR A 450 7.33 18.57 -25.31
C TYR A 450 7.24 17.07 -25.60
N LYS A 451 7.12 16.26 -24.54
CA LYS A 451 6.80 14.85 -24.63
C LYS A 451 5.39 14.57 -24.11
N GLN A 452 4.65 13.79 -24.88
CA GLN A 452 3.25 13.46 -24.59
C GLN A 452 3.11 12.31 -23.59
N THR A 453 2.34 12.50 -22.52
CA THR A 453 1.95 11.40 -21.61
C THR A 453 0.72 11.75 -20.78
N ASN A 454 -0.09 10.74 -20.42
CA ASN A 454 -1.20 10.87 -19.47
C ASN A 454 -0.82 10.47 -18.03
N ASP A 455 0.32 9.79 -17.86
CA ASP A 455 0.69 9.16 -16.59
C ASP A 455 1.56 10.05 -15.70
N SER A 456 1.95 11.23 -16.21
CA SER A 456 2.67 12.23 -15.43
C SER A 456 1.77 12.89 -14.38
N PHE A 457 2.38 13.30 -13.28
CA PHE A 457 1.74 14.11 -12.25
C PHE A 457 2.76 15.02 -11.59
N ILE A 458 2.27 16.15 -11.06
CA ILE A 458 3.03 17.04 -10.18
C ILE A 458 2.37 17.07 -8.80
N PHE A 459 3.15 17.39 -7.77
CA PHE A 459 2.65 17.39 -6.41
C PHE A 459 3.35 18.40 -5.50
N SER A 460 2.75 18.61 -4.33
CA SER A 460 3.38 19.24 -3.19
C SER A 460 3.12 18.46 -1.90
N PHE A 461 4.10 18.50 -1.01
CA PHE A 461 4.01 18.05 0.37
C PHE A 461 4.37 19.22 1.29
N THR A 462 3.50 19.50 2.26
CA THR A 462 3.80 20.45 3.33
C THR A 462 4.40 19.67 4.49
N ASN A 463 5.54 20.11 5.00
CA ASN A 463 6.26 19.51 6.11
C ASN A 463 6.42 17.99 6.01
N PRO A 464 6.97 17.44 4.91
CA PRO A 464 7.07 15.99 4.70
C PRO A 464 7.92 15.23 5.73
N LEU A 465 8.65 15.93 6.60
CA LEU A 465 9.40 15.34 7.71
C LEU A 465 8.68 15.48 9.06
N ILE A 466 7.56 16.22 9.12
CA ILE A 466 6.68 16.34 10.30
C ILE A 466 5.51 15.39 10.12
N CYS A 467 5.31 14.50 11.08
CA CYS A 467 4.56 13.26 10.88
C CYS A 467 3.02 13.41 10.76
N ASP A 468 2.47 14.58 11.12
CA ASP A 468 1.02 14.84 11.12
C ASP A 468 0.47 15.44 9.81
N SER A 469 1.31 15.87 8.86
CA SER A 469 0.81 16.45 7.62
C SER A 469 0.44 15.37 6.59
N ASN A 470 -0.85 15.07 6.50
CA ASN A 470 -1.42 14.46 5.30
C ASN A 470 -1.65 15.49 4.18
N GLU A 471 -1.16 16.72 4.36
CA GLU A 471 -1.33 17.81 3.42
C GLU A 471 -0.42 17.61 2.22
N TYR A 472 -0.98 16.95 1.21
CA TYR A 472 -0.42 16.89 -0.12
C TYR A 472 -1.40 17.42 -1.14
N ILE A 473 -0.86 17.97 -2.22
CA ILE A 473 -1.62 18.24 -3.43
C ILE A 473 -1.11 17.29 -4.49
N LEU A 474 -1.98 16.42 -5.01
CA LEU A 474 -1.73 15.67 -6.24
C LEU A 474 -2.43 16.35 -7.40
N SER A 475 -1.66 16.68 -8.44
CA SER A 475 -2.15 17.30 -9.67
C SER A 475 -1.78 16.43 -10.87
N ARG A 476 -2.79 15.89 -11.56
CA ARG A 476 -2.60 15.05 -12.75
C ARG A 476 -2.72 15.86 -14.02
N VAL A 477 -2.05 15.40 -15.08
CA VAL A 477 -2.12 15.99 -16.42
C VAL A 477 -3.57 16.12 -16.89
N GLN A 478 -3.92 17.27 -17.45
CA GLN A 478 -5.17 17.53 -18.18
C GLN A 478 -4.92 17.67 -19.68
N ASN A 479 -3.76 18.20 -20.07
CA ASN A 479 -3.35 18.29 -21.46
C ASN A 479 -2.06 17.50 -21.69
N SER A 480 -2.21 16.27 -22.19
CA SER A 480 -1.08 15.35 -22.31
C SER A 480 -0.05 15.71 -23.35
N GLN A 481 -0.39 16.49 -24.37
CA GLN A 481 0.56 16.94 -25.40
C GLN A 481 1.69 17.79 -24.83
N TYR A 482 1.44 18.48 -23.71
CA TYR A 482 2.37 19.38 -23.05
C TYR A 482 2.78 18.89 -21.66
N ALA A 483 2.69 17.59 -21.40
CA ALA A 483 2.92 17.04 -20.05
C ALA A 483 4.35 17.22 -19.56
N ILE A 484 5.35 16.92 -20.40
CA ILE A 484 6.77 16.99 -20.06
C ILE A 484 7.44 17.97 -21.02
N ARG A 485 8.27 18.86 -20.49
CA ARG A 485 9.04 19.85 -21.25
C ARG A 485 10.53 19.50 -21.16
N ASP A 486 11.03 18.78 -22.16
CA ASP A 486 12.39 18.22 -22.22
C ASP A 486 13.33 19.16 -23.00
N MET A 487 13.66 20.29 -22.37
CA MET A 487 14.51 21.33 -22.97
C MET A 487 15.98 21.10 -22.64
N SER A 488 16.88 21.33 -23.58
CA SER A 488 18.32 21.25 -23.36
C SER A 488 18.83 22.36 -22.45
N CYS A 489 20.08 22.23 -21.99
CA CYS A 489 20.75 23.21 -21.12
C CYS A 489 20.91 24.63 -21.71
N LYS A 490 20.47 24.88 -22.95
CA LYS A 490 20.38 26.22 -23.54
C LYS A 490 19.25 27.04 -22.90
N TYR A 491 18.27 26.37 -22.28
CA TYR A 491 17.08 26.99 -21.71
C TYR A 491 16.88 26.51 -20.27
N ASN A 492 16.56 27.43 -19.35
CA ASN A 492 16.33 27.10 -17.93
C ASN A 492 14.88 26.70 -17.62
N ASN A 493 14.15 26.21 -18.62
CA ASN A 493 12.72 26.00 -18.57
C ASN A 493 12.31 24.53 -18.80
N LEU A 494 13.24 23.62 -18.52
CA LEU A 494 12.97 22.19 -18.37
C LEU A 494 12.00 21.97 -17.20
N GLY A 495 11.01 21.09 -17.40
CA GLY A 495 10.14 20.68 -16.32
C GLY A 495 8.83 20.01 -16.72
N PHE A 496 7.80 20.16 -15.89
CA PHE A 496 6.49 19.53 -16.09
C PHE A 496 5.54 20.56 -16.71
N GLY A 497 5.33 20.43 -18.02
CA GLY A 497 4.54 21.36 -18.80
C GLY A 497 4.97 22.81 -18.63
N HIS A 498 4.02 23.70 -18.38
CA HIS A 498 4.25 25.10 -17.97
C HIS A 498 4.02 25.30 -16.47
N ASP A 499 3.68 24.21 -15.79
CA ASP A 499 3.14 24.20 -14.45
C ASP A 499 4.26 24.09 -13.41
N LEU A 500 5.42 23.53 -13.77
CA LEU A 500 6.58 23.47 -12.88
C LEU A 500 7.90 23.49 -13.67
N TRP A 501 8.62 24.61 -13.60
CA TRP A 501 10.00 24.78 -14.09
C TRP A 501 10.92 25.09 -12.92
N TRP A 502 11.64 24.10 -12.43
CA TRP A 502 12.33 24.23 -11.15
C TRP A 502 13.65 24.99 -11.24
N PHE A 503 14.35 24.97 -12.37
CA PHE A 503 15.55 25.78 -12.56
C PHE A 503 15.26 27.27 -12.74
N SER A 504 14.06 27.64 -13.21
CA SER A 504 13.61 29.03 -13.27
C SER A 504 12.77 29.45 -12.05
N GLY A 505 12.51 28.54 -11.11
CA GLY A 505 11.68 28.82 -9.93
C GLY A 505 10.25 29.22 -10.28
N SER A 506 9.66 28.64 -11.33
CA SER A 506 8.28 28.96 -11.76
C SER A 506 7.35 27.78 -11.52
N CYS A 507 6.19 28.06 -10.94
CA CYS A 507 5.13 27.07 -10.73
C CYS A 507 3.77 27.69 -11.01
N THR A 508 3.10 27.25 -12.07
CA THR A 508 1.79 27.78 -12.48
C THR A 508 0.77 26.64 -12.62
N GLN A 509 -0.44 26.96 -13.08
CA GLN A 509 -1.45 25.94 -13.40
C GLN A 509 -1.96 26.23 -14.82
N GLN A 510 -1.52 25.42 -15.78
CA GLN A 510 -1.87 25.55 -17.19
C GLN A 510 -2.24 24.20 -17.83
N TYR A 511 -1.47 23.14 -17.59
CA TYR A 511 -1.68 21.82 -18.19
C TYR A 511 -1.97 20.71 -17.17
N TYR A 512 -1.75 20.96 -15.89
CA TYR A 512 -2.09 20.06 -14.79
C TYR A 512 -3.33 20.55 -14.04
N GLY A 513 -4.09 19.62 -13.45
CA GLY A 513 -5.46 19.90 -12.98
C GLY A 513 -5.58 20.78 -11.74
N LYS A 514 -4.52 20.90 -10.95
CA LYS A 514 -4.47 21.68 -9.69
C LYS A 514 -3.17 22.47 -9.59
N ARG A 515 -3.25 23.66 -9.00
CA ARG A 515 -2.09 24.41 -8.50
C ARG A 515 -1.48 23.68 -7.31
N ILE A 516 -0.17 23.50 -7.30
CA ILE A 516 0.56 22.78 -6.23
C ILE A 516 1.22 23.69 -5.19
N LEU A 517 1.34 24.99 -5.46
CA LEU A 517 1.78 26.00 -4.49
C LEU A 517 0.64 26.95 -4.10
N PRO A 518 0.63 27.48 -2.87
CA PRO A 518 -0.33 28.51 -2.47
C PRO A 518 -0.27 29.75 -3.38
N ILE A 519 -1.38 30.49 -3.47
CA ILE A 519 -1.48 31.72 -4.29
C ILE A 519 -0.48 32.78 -3.82
N THR A 520 -0.14 32.79 -2.53
CA THR A 520 0.85 33.71 -1.93
C THR A 520 2.23 33.65 -2.58
N TYR A 521 2.59 32.53 -3.19
CA TYR A 521 3.85 32.38 -3.94
C TYR A 521 3.84 33.11 -5.29
N ALA A 522 2.71 33.67 -5.72
CA ALA A 522 2.52 34.35 -7.01
C ALA A 522 3.00 33.53 -8.23
N GLY A 523 3.04 32.20 -8.09
CA GLY A 523 3.52 31.27 -9.10
C GLY A 523 5.05 31.21 -9.27
N THR A 524 5.80 31.64 -8.26
CA THR A 524 7.26 31.59 -8.23
C THR A 524 7.78 31.02 -6.91
N PHE A 525 8.97 30.43 -6.92
CA PHE A 525 9.62 29.90 -5.72
C PHE A 525 11.14 29.95 -5.87
N VAL A 526 11.85 29.92 -4.74
CA VAL A 526 13.31 29.74 -4.74
C VAL A 526 13.62 28.30 -4.36
N MET A 527 14.30 27.59 -5.26
CA MET A 527 14.76 26.22 -5.00
C MET A 527 15.92 26.25 -3.99
N GLU A 528 15.74 25.59 -2.85
CA GLU A 528 16.79 25.37 -1.85
C GLU A 528 17.71 24.22 -2.28
N ASP A 529 17.10 23.09 -2.66
CA ASP A 529 17.78 21.89 -3.13
C ASP A 529 16.80 20.98 -3.89
N TYR A 530 17.28 19.92 -4.52
CA TYR A 530 16.46 18.95 -5.24
C TYR A 530 17.11 17.56 -5.34
N GLU A 531 16.28 16.54 -5.45
CA GLU A 531 16.68 15.15 -5.68
C GLU A 531 15.97 14.60 -6.92
N VAL A 532 16.65 13.73 -7.65
CA VAL A 532 16.09 13.01 -8.80
C VAL A 532 16.32 11.53 -8.62
N PHE A 533 15.25 10.74 -8.71
CA PHE A 533 15.27 9.30 -8.59
C PHE A 533 14.85 8.64 -9.91
N GLN A 534 15.58 7.62 -10.34
CA GLN A 534 15.11 6.67 -11.34
C GLN A 534 14.05 5.76 -10.71
N VAL A 535 12.91 5.61 -11.38
CA VAL A 535 11.85 4.69 -10.95
C VAL A 535 12.03 3.36 -11.69
N ILE A 536 12.34 2.31 -10.92
CA ILE A 536 12.58 0.97 -11.47
C ILE A 536 11.31 0.14 -11.27
N TYR A 537 10.86 -0.49 -12.35
CA TYR A 537 9.66 -1.31 -12.38
C TYR A 537 10.01 -2.81 -12.41
N SER A 538 9.16 -3.63 -11.82
CA SER A 538 9.24 -5.09 -11.95
C SER A 538 9.07 -5.47 -13.44
N ASN A 539 10.00 -6.25 -13.97
CA ASN A 539 9.85 -6.80 -15.32
C ASN A 539 8.64 -7.73 -15.30
N GLY A 540 7.57 -7.32 -15.98
CA GLY A 540 6.35 -8.12 -16.06
C GLY A 540 6.64 -9.47 -16.67
N LYS A 541 6.79 -10.51 -15.84
CA LYS A 541 6.55 -11.87 -16.30
C LYS A 541 5.10 -11.92 -16.80
N SER A 542 4.90 -12.50 -17.97
CA SER A 542 3.58 -12.75 -18.53
C SER A 542 2.72 -13.44 -17.47
N LYS A 543 1.53 -12.89 -17.21
CA LYS A 543 0.47 -13.54 -16.42
C LYS A 543 -0.08 -14.82 -17.10
N GLU A 544 0.51 -15.28 -18.19
CA GLU A 544 0.12 -16.52 -18.88
C GLU A 544 0.56 -17.78 -18.12
N ASN A 545 1.52 -17.69 -17.21
CA ASN A 545 1.97 -18.86 -16.44
C ASN A 545 1.18 -19.10 -15.14
N PHE A 546 0.26 -18.21 -14.75
CA PHE A 546 -0.51 -18.36 -13.49
C PHE A 546 -1.76 -19.23 -13.67
N GLU A 547 -2.27 -19.41 -14.90
CA GLU A 547 -3.38 -20.33 -15.19
C GLU A 547 -2.88 -21.78 -15.35
N GLU A 548 -1.63 -22.00 -15.80
CA GLU A 548 -1.01 -23.33 -15.88
C GLU A 548 -0.60 -23.89 -14.50
N GLU A 549 -0.17 -23.03 -13.57
CA GLU A 549 0.16 -23.44 -12.19
C GLU A 549 -1.08 -23.93 -11.40
N ILE A 550 -2.29 -23.52 -11.81
CA ILE A 550 -3.57 -24.00 -11.24
C ILE A 550 -3.95 -25.39 -11.78
N LEU A 551 -3.47 -25.78 -12.96
CA LEU A 551 -3.75 -27.09 -13.56
C LEU A 551 -2.76 -28.16 -13.09
N GLU A 552 -1.47 -27.82 -12.92
CA GLU A 552 -0.44 -28.81 -12.53
C GLU A 552 -0.52 -29.26 -11.06
N GLU A 553 -0.99 -28.40 -10.13
CA GLU A 553 -1.20 -28.83 -8.74
C GLU A 553 -2.40 -29.78 -8.59
N SER A 554 -3.35 -29.77 -9.54
CA SER A 554 -4.52 -30.66 -9.52
C SER A 554 -4.22 -32.10 -10.00
N GLU A 555 -3.16 -32.30 -10.77
CA GLU A 555 -2.76 -33.63 -11.27
C GLU A 555 -1.85 -34.39 -10.29
N SER A 556 -1.14 -33.68 -9.40
CA SER A 556 -0.20 -34.29 -8.44
C SER A 556 -0.84 -34.95 -7.20
N VAL A 557 -2.16 -34.80 -6.97
CA VAL A 557 -2.86 -35.37 -5.79
C VAL A 557 -3.62 -36.67 -6.10
N SER A 558 -3.59 -37.15 -7.35
CA SER A 558 -4.22 -38.42 -7.75
C SER A 558 -3.21 -39.49 -8.18
N GLY A 559 -2.29 -39.86 -7.28
CA GLY A 559 -1.26 -40.86 -7.58
C GLY A 559 -0.59 -41.49 -6.37
N GLY A 560 -1.33 -41.75 -5.29
CA GLY A 560 -0.83 -42.45 -4.11
C GLY A 560 -1.38 -43.88 -4.01
N GLU A 561 -0.96 -44.77 -4.90
CA GLU A 561 -1.25 -46.21 -4.73
C GLU A 561 -0.33 -46.83 -3.67
N VAL A 562 -0.99 -47.41 -2.68
CA VAL A 562 -0.45 -48.32 -1.66
C VAL A 562 0.19 -49.53 -2.34
N LYS A 563 1.51 -49.71 -2.20
CA LYS A 563 2.15 -51.03 -2.32
C LYS A 563 3.04 -51.31 -1.13
N GLY A 564 2.61 -52.31 -0.36
CA GLY A 564 3.29 -52.83 0.81
C GLY A 564 4.64 -53.46 0.48
N GLU A 565 5.55 -53.29 1.44
CA GLU A 565 6.85 -53.94 1.46
C GLU A 565 6.69 -55.46 1.69
N MET A 566 7.14 -56.26 0.72
CA MET A 566 7.63 -57.61 0.98
C MET A 566 9.08 -57.69 0.50
N LYS A 567 9.96 -57.97 1.45
CA LYS A 567 11.38 -58.30 1.26
C LYS A 567 11.52 -59.58 0.44
N SER A 568 12.44 -59.61 -0.53
CA SER A 568 13.41 -60.71 -0.69
C SER A 568 14.57 -60.31 -1.60
N ALA A 569 15.75 -60.83 -1.28
CA ALA A 569 17.04 -60.60 -1.90
C ALA A 569 17.24 -61.42 -3.18
N ALA A 570 18.08 -60.95 -4.11
CA ALA A 570 19.29 -61.65 -4.58
C ALA A 570 19.85 -61.05 -5.89
N ASN A 571 21.16 -60.78 -5.84
CA ASN A 571 22.22 -61.04 -6.82
C ASN A 571 22.20 -60.52 -8.27
N GLU A 572 23.28 -59.75 -8.51
CA GLU A 572 24.34 -59.97 -9.51
C GLU A 572 24.13 -59.58 -10.98
N SER A 573 24.99 -58.63 -11.38
CA SER A 573 25.82 -58.66 -12.60
C SER A 573 25.06 -58.35 -13.90
N ASN A 574 25.63 -57.75 -14.94
CA ASN A 574 26.96 -57.27 -15.23
C ASN A 574 26.89 -56.50 -16.58
N VAL A 575 27.90 -55.67 -16.83
CA VAL A 575 28.48 -55.40 -18.15
C VAL A 575 27.79 -54.36 -19.06
N SER A 576 28.41 -53.19 -18.99
CA SER A 576 28.77 -52.24 -20.05
C SER A 576 29.12 -52.82 -21.42
N ASN A 577 28.78 -52.08 -22.48
CA ASN A 577 29.70 -51.57 -23.51
C ASN A 577 28.84 -50.82 -24.55
N GLU A 578 28.98 -49.50 -24.65
CA GLU A 578 29.92 -48.83 -25.56
C GLU A 578 29.80 -49.31 -27.01
N ARG A 579 29.34 -48.42 -27.90
CA ARG A 579 30.24 -47.70 -28.83
C ARG A 579 29.45 -46.78 -29.76
N ASP A 580 30.06 -45.61 -29.97
CA ASP A 580 30.31 -44.91 -31.25
C ASP A 580 29.21 -44.98 -32.32
N GLY A 581 28.83 -43.89 -32.98
CA GLY A 581 29.47 -42.59 -33.07
C GLY A 581 28.89 -41.83 -34.25
N SER A 582 28.98 -40.51 -34.13
CA SER A 582 29.21 -39.54 -35.21
C SER A 582 28.31 -39.56 -36.45
N ILE A 583 27.48 -38.51 -36.51
CA ILE A 583 27.48 -37.43 -37.53
C ILE A 583 27.37 -37.88 -38.99
N LEU A 584 26.30 -37.42 -39.67
CA LEU A 584 26.43 -36.64 -40.91
C LEU A 584 25.12 -35.92 -41.28
N ASN A 585 25.25 -34.61 -41.45
CA ASN A 585 24.37 -33.71 -42.18
C ASN A 585 24.15 -34.19 -43.63
N ILE A 586 22.95 -33.95 -44.16
CA ILE A 586 22.56 -33.46 -45.51
C ILE A 586 21.05 -33.15 -45.32
N GLY A 587 20.49 -31.97 -45.56
CA GLY A 587 20.71 -31.02 -46.66
C GLY A 587 19.53 -31.13 -47.63
N SER A 588 19.03 -29.97 -48.09
CA SER A 588 18.06 -29.75 -49.19
C SER A 588 16.61 -30.17 -48.91
N ASP A 589 15.58 -29.55 -49.46
CA ASP A 589 15.31 -28.28 -50.15
C ASP A 589 13.79 -28.30 -50.41
N ASP A 590 13.29 -27.19 -50.95
CA ASP A 590 12.02 -27.06 -51.68
C ASP A 590 10.74 -26.93 -50.84
N LYS A 591 10.15 -25.73 -50.79
CA LYS A 591 9.36 -25.01 -51.82
C LYS A 591 7.95 -25.57 -51.98
N SER A 592 7.00 -24.67 -51.74
CA SER A 592 5.79 -24.35 -52.52
C SER A 592 4.67 -24.04 -51.52
N ASP A 593 4.28 -22.78 -51.39
CA ASP A 593 3.11 -22.23 -52.08
C ASP A 593 1.86 -23.08 -51.83
N ASP A 594 0.95 -22.58 -51.00
CA ASP A 594 -0.31 -22.11 -51.58
C ASP A 594 -1.12 -21.24 -50.62
N SER A 595 -1.73 -20.24 -51.25
CA SER A 595 -2.64 -19.23 -50.74
C SER A 595 -4.03 -19.76 -50.33
N PHE A 596 -4.88 -18.81 -49.93
CA PHE A 596 -6.31 -18.88 -49.53
C PHE A 596 -6.49 -19.06 -48.02
N GLY A 597 -7.28 -18.25 -47.33
CA GLY A 597 -8.22 -17.22 -47.75
C GLY A 597 -9.08 -16.92 -46.52
N GLU A 598 -9.45 -15.65 -46.37
CA GLU A 598 -10.36 -15.14 -45.34
C GLU A 598 -11.59 -16.01 -45.13
N VAL A 599 -12.04 -16.19 -43.88
CA VAL A 599 -13.46 -16.08 -43.51
C VAL A 599 -13.56 -15.52 -42.07
N ILE A 600 -14.32 -14.44 -41.98
CA ILE A 600 -14.77 -13.71 -40.79
C ILE A 600 -15.98 -14.46 -40.15
N ILE A 601 -16.34 -14.05 -38.93
CA ILE A 601 -17.65 -14.15 -38.25
C ILE A 601 -17.89 -15.53 -37.57
N LEU A 602 -18.20 -15.68 -36.29
CA LEU A 602 -18.97 -14.91 -35.29
C LEU A 602 -18.36 -15.05 -33.89
#